data_AF-A0A8H7CMH1-F1
#
_entry.id   AF-A0A8H7CMH1-F1
#
_cell.length_a   1.000
_cell.length_b   1.000
_cell.length_c   1.000
_cell.angle_alpha   90.00
_cell.angle_beta   90.00
_cell.angle_gamma   90.00
#
_symmetry.space_group_name_H-M   'P 1'
#
loop_
_entity.id
_entity.type
_entity.pdbx_description
1 polymer ?
#
loop_
_entity_poly.entity_id
_entity_poly.type
_entity_poly.pdbx_seq_one_letter_code
_entity_poly.pdbx_strand_id
1 'polypeptide(L)'
;MGINGLWKELEPVEQKVSLHNLAVGTGFIANATGRRGFHRPGVKRGKVIQGNDHWLTSSFKLMLDGFGFDWLVAPGEAEATLSMMTTEGVPVRVDAILTDDSDSFVFGANVVLRIRSEDNENFEASRYSAFDISTILGLCRDDFVLITLLAGGDYSDELRNCGVTTAIGLACV
;
A
#
# COMPACT_ATOMS: atom_id res chain seq x y z
N MET A 1 -1.13 10.30 6.13
CA MET A 1 -0.07 9.47 6.73
C MET A 1 0.96 9.25 5.66
N GLY A 2 2.20 9.10 6.09
CA GLY A 2 3.37 9.09 5.23
C GLY A 2 3.84 10.47 4.77
N ILE A 3 4.61 10.49 3.68
CA ILE A 3 5.33 11.66 3.16
C ILE A 3 4.37 12.78 2.72
N ASN A 4 4.47 13.94 3.36
CA ASN A 4 3.60 15.07 3.09
C ASN A 4 3.81 15.64 1.67
N GLY A 5 2.72 15.82 0.92
CA GLY A 5 2.72 16.40 -0.42
C GLY A 5 3.07 15.42 -1.55
N LEU A 6 3.54 14.20 -1.25
CA LEU A 6 3.97 13.22 -2.25
C LEU A 6 2.88 12.91 -3.28
N TRP A 7 1.64 12.76 -2.84
CA TRP A 7 0.53 12.44 -3.75
C TRP A 7 0.35 13.46 -4.89
N LYS A 8 0.67 14.74 -4.66
CA LYS A 8 0.60 15.77 -5.71
C LYS A 8 1.68 15.58 -6.77
N GLU A 9 2.87 15.17 -6.34
CA GLU A 9 4.02 14.91 -7.22
C GLU A 9 3.81 13.62 -8.05
N LEU A 10 2.96 12.69 -7.57
CA LEU A 10 2.58 11.47 -8.28
C LEU A 10 1.37 11.61 -9.20
N GLU A 11 0.66 12.76 -9.21
CA GLU A 11 -0.50 12.99 -10.09
C GLU A 11 -0.22 12.72 -11.59
N PRO A 12 0.97 13.02 -12.17
CA PRO A 12 1.23 12.76 -13.58
C PRO A 12 1.18 11.28 -13.99
N VAL A 13 1.33 10.36 -13.03
CA VAL A 13 1.28 8.91 -13.27
C VAL A 13 -0.02 8.26 -12.77
N GLU A 14 -0.97 9.08 -12.30
CA GLU A 14 -2.27 8.62 -11.83
C GLU A 14 -3.10 8.04 -12.97
N GLN A 15 -3.64 6.84 -12.75
CA GLN A 15 -4.62 6.22 -13.63
C GLN A 15 -5.94 6.00 -12.89
N LYS A 16 -7.04 6.58 -13.36
CA LYS A 16 -8.36 6.29 -12.80
C LYS A 16 -8.82 4.89 -13.19
N VAL A 17 -9.27 4.13 -12.21
CA VAL A 17 -9.81 2.76 -12.37
C VAL A 17 -11.15 2.61 -11.66
N SER A 18 -12.06 1.87 -12.28
CA SER A 18 -13.36 1.54 -11.67
C SER A 18 -13.20 0.41 -10.65
N LEU A 19 -13.63 0.64 -9.40
CA LEU A 19 -13.60 -0.35 -8.34
C LEU A 19 -14.49 -1.57 -8.63
N HIS A 20 -15.63 -1.36 -9.30
CA HIS A 20 -16.51 -2.45 -9.69
C HIS A 20 -15.80 -3.42 -10.65
N ASN A 21 -15.15 -2.89 -11.69
CA ASN A 21 -14.41 -3.71 -12.64
C ASN A 21 -13.20 -4.39 -11.96
N LEU A 22 -12.53 -3.69 -11.04
CA LEU A 22 -11.38 -4.22 -10.33
C LEU A 22 -11.76 -5.38 -9.39
N ALA A 23 -12.83 -5.21 -8.63
CA ALA A 23 -13.32 -6.24 -7.71
C ALA A 23 -13.91 -7.42 -8.47
N VAL A 24 -14.86 -7.19 -9.36
CA VAL A 24 -15.64 -8.26 -10.01
C VAL A 24 -14.88 -8.88 -11.18
N GLY A 25 -14.39 -8.06 -12.10
CA GLY A 25 -13.70 -8.52 -13.32
C GLY A 25 -12.35 -9.12 -13.00
N THR A 26 -11.41 -8.30 -12.49
CA THR A 26 -10.04 -8.76 -12.24
C THR A 26 -9.90 -9.60 -10.96
N GLY A 27 -10.65 -9.27 -9.89
CA GLY A 27 -10.51 -9.94 -8.60
C GLY A 27 -11.27 -11.27 -8.49
N PHE A 28 -12.57 -11.28 -8.82
CA PHE A 28 -13.41 -12.47 -8.67
C PHE A 28 -13.44 -13.36 -9.91
N ILE A 29 -13.65 -12.79 -11.10
CA ILE A 29 -13.84 -13.56 -12.34
C ILE A 29 -12.50 -14.05 -12.90
N ALA A 30 -11.48 -13.20 -12.92
CA ALA A 30 -10.18 -13.54 -13.50
C ALA A 30 -9.24 -14.31 -12.54
N ASN A 31 -9.58 -14.46 -11.26
CA ASN A 31 -8.79 -15.23 -10.30
C ASN A 31 -9.02 -16.74 -10.45
N ALA A 32 -8.44 -17.31 -11.51
CA ALA A 32 -8.51 -18.74 -11.83
C ALA A 32 -7.89 -19.65 -10.73
N THR A 33 -7.09 -19.09 -9.83
CA THR A 33 -6.37 -19.87 -8.80
C THR A 33 -7.18 -20.07 -7.53
N GLY A 34 -8.22 -19.27 -7.29
CA GLY A 34 -9.09 -19.34 -6.12
C GLY A 34 -8.40 -19.10 -4.77
N ARG A 35 -7.10 -18.81 -4.76
CA ARG A 35 -6.32 -18.56 -3.55
C ARG A 35 -6.61 -17.13 -3.09
N ARG A 36 -7.06 -17.00 -1.85
CA ARG A 36 -7.26 -15.73 -1.17
C ARG A 36 -6.63 -15.90 0.22
N GLY A 37 -5.78 -14.94 0.61
CA GLY A 37 -5.10 -14.86 1.91
C GLY A 37 -4.29 -16.08 2.38
N PHE A 38 -3.51 -15.90 3.45
CA PHE A 38 -2.87 -16.99 4.18
C PHE A 38 -3.05 -16.82 5.68
N HIS A 39 -3.17 -17.95 6.36
CA HIS A 39 -3.34 -18.06 7.81
C HIS A 39 -2.22 -17.37 8.60
N ARG A 40 -2.60 -16.85 9.77
CA ARG A 40 -1.73 -16.22 10.76
C ARG A 40 -0.52 -17.10 11.13
N PRO A 41 0.74 -16.65 10.99
CA PRO A 41 1.88 -17.33 11.62
C PRO A 41 1.83 -17.13 13.15
N GLY A 42 1.91 -18.23 13.90
CA GLY A 42 1.73 -18.26 15.36
C GLY A 42 2.90 -17.69 16.20
N VAL A 43 4.05 -17.43 15.59
CA VAL A 43 5.26 -16.96 16.28
C VAL A 43 5.99 -15.93 15.42
N LYS A 44 6.40 -14.78 16.00
CA LYS A 44 7.15 -13.73 15.30
C LYS A 44 8.47 -13.41 16.02
N ARG A 45 9.63 -13.67 15.40
CA ARG A 45 10.97 -13.33 15.94
C ARG A 45 11.16 -13.72 17.42
N GLY A 46 10.65 -14.89 17.82
CA GLY A 46 10.71 -15.38 19.20
C GLY A 46 9.76 -14.69 20.19
N LYS A 47 8.90 -13.77 19.74
CA LYS A 47 7.87 -13.11 20.55
C LYS A 47 6.46 -13.51 20.09
N VAL A 48 5.62 -13.83 21.05
CA VAL A 48 4.18 -14.03 20.86
C VAL A 48 3.56 -12.65 20.69
N ILE A 49 2.73 -12.50 19.66
CA ILE A 49 2.09 -11.22 19.34
C ILE A 49 1.00 -10.95 20.41
N GLN A 50 1.25 -9.98 21.29
CA GLN A 50 0.28 -9.41 22.22
C GLN A 50 0.21 -7.90 22.00
N GLY A 51 -0.91 -7.45 21.44
CA GLY A 51 -1.42 -6.09 21.58
C GLY A 51 -2.85 -6.21 22.08
N ASN A 52 -3.33 -5.25 22.88
CA ASN A 52 -4.75 -5.20 23.18
C ASN A 52 -5.50 -4.98 21.86
N ASP A 53 -6.23 -6.00 21.42
CA ASP A 53 -7.06 -5.90 20.22
C ASP A 53 -8.06 -4.75 20.41
N HIS A 54 -8.21 -3.90 19.38
CA HIS A 54 -9.25 -2.89 19.38
C HIS A 54 -10.61 -3.59 19.55
N TRP A 55 -11.55 -2.96 20.27
CA TRP A 55 -12.83 -3.61 20.61
C TRP A 55 -13.64 -4.07 19.38
N LEU A 56 -13.42 -3.44 18.22
CA LEU A 56 -14.03 -3.84 16.93
C LEU A 56 -13.33 -5.01 16.23
N THR A 57 -12.08 -5.33 16.58
CA THR A 57 -11.27 -6.29 15.83
C THR A 57 -11.94 -7.66 15.73
N SER A 58 -12.51 -8.16 16.83
CA SER A 58 -13.19 -9.46 16.86
C SER A 58 -14.46 -9.48 16.01
N SER A 59 -15.31 -8.46 16.15
CA SER A 59 -16.57 -8.35 15.39
C SER A 59 -16.32 -8.22 13.89
N PHE A 60 -15.26 -7.48 13.50
CA PHE A 60 -14.91 -7.29 12.10
C PHE A 60 -14.34 -8.57 11.47
N LYS A 61 -13.51 -9.33 12.20
CA LYS A 61 -13.04 -10.65 11.75
C LYS A 61 -14.21 -11.60 11.46
N LEU A 62 -15.19 -11.67 12.35
CA LEU A 62 -16.40 -12.47 12.15
C LEU A 62 -17.20 -12.04 10.92
N MET A 63 -17.28 -10.74 10.67
CA MET A 63 -17.94 -10.21 9.47
C MET A 63 -17.19 -10.66 8.20
N LEU A 64 -15.87 -10.52 8.16
CA LEU A 64 -15.04 -10.96 7.04
C LEU A 64 -15.18 -12.47 6.80
N ASP A 65 -15.11 -13.27 7.85
CA ASP A 65 -15.33 -14.73 7.78
C ASP A 65 -16.73 -15.05 7.21
N GLY A 66 -17.76 -14.33 7.64
CA GLY A 66 -19.14 -14.50 7.17
C GLY A 66 -19.34 -14.18 5.68
N PHE A 67 -18.56 -13.25 5.13
CA PHE A 67 -18.53 -12.96 3.69
C PHE A 67 -17.53 -13.81 2.91
N GLY A 68 -16.75 -14.68 3.58
CA GLY A 68 -15.72 -15.50 2.96
C GLY A 68 -14.49 -14.74 2.51
N PHE A 69 -14.19 -13.60 3.16
CA PHE A 69 -12.95 -12.85 2.96
C PHE A 69 -11.87 -13.31 3.93
N ASP A 70 -10.67 -13.50 3.39
CA ASP A 70 -9.50 -13.75 4.23
C ASP A 70 -9.00 -12.46 4.89
N TRP A 71 -8.49 -12.63 6.11
CA TRP A 71 -7.82 -11.57 6.85
C TRP A 71 -6.52 -12.09 7.42
N LEU A 72 -5.55 -11.18 7.55
CA LEU A 72 -4.27 -11.45 8.16
C LEU A 72 -3.93 -10.33 9.14
N VAL A 73 -3.21 -10.67 10.21
CA VAL A 73 -2.70 -9.68 11.15
C VAL A 73 -1.26 -9.42 10.80
N ALA A 74 -0.99 -8.20 10.37
CA ALA A 74 0.36 -7.77 10.06
C ALA A 74 1.25 -7.90 11.31
N PRO A 75 2.46 -8.46 11.17
CA PRO A 75 3.38 -8.58 12.28
C PRO A 75 3.79 -7.19 12.84
N GLY A 76 3.85 -6.18 11.99
CA GLY A 76 4.11 -4.77 12.33
C GLY A 76 3.12 -3.92 11.54
N GLU A 77 3.61 -3.06 10.65
CA GLU A 77 2.74 -2.28 9.80
C GLU A 77 2.10 -3.10 8.68
N ALA A 78 0.83 -2.79 8.42
CA ALA A 78 0.07 -3.42 7.36
C ALA A 78 0.70 -3.17 6.00
N GLU A 79 1.12 -1.93 5.72
CA GLU A 79 1.71 -1.50 4.45
C GLU A 79 2.99 -2.27 4.11
N ALA A 80 3.88 -2.40 5.08
CA ALA A 80 5.11 -3.16 4.94
C ALA A 80 4.84 -4.65 4.64
N THR A 81 3.84 -5.21 5.30
CA THR A 81 3.47 -6.62 5.12
C THR A 81 2.86 -6.86 3.75
N LEU A 82 1.96 -5.97 3.31
CA LEU A 82 1.30 -6.04 2.01
C LEU A 82 2.30 -5.81 0.86
N SER A 83 3.22 -4.86 1.01
CA SER A 83 4.27 -4.59 0.01
C SER A 83 5.22 -5.78 -0.15
N MET A 84 5.54 -6.48 0.94
CA MET A 84 6.30 -7.73 0.85
C MET A 84 5.52 -8.80 0.04
N MET A 85 4.20 -8.87 0.18
CA MET A 85 3.32 -9.81 -0.54
C MET A 85 3.12 -9.44 -2.01
N THR A 86 3.58 -8.28 -2.49
CA THR A 86 3.59 -7.97 -3.93
C THR A 86 4.78 -8.60 -4.67
N THR A 87 5.75 -9.17 -3.95
CA THR A 87 6.98 -9.77 -4.50
C THR A 87 6.77 -11.23 -4.93
N GLU A 88 7.44 -11.63 -6.01
CA GLU A 88 7.44 -13.02 -6.48
C GLU A 88 8.07 -14.00 -5.48
N GLY A 89 7.57 -15.24 -5.42
CA GLY A 89 8.09 -16.28 -4.55
C GLY A 89 7.49 -16.33 -3.14
N VAL A 90 6.58 -15.41 -2.79
CA VAL A 90 5.76 -15.48 -1.57
C VAL A 90 4.55 -16.39 -1.82
N PRO A 91 4.14 -17.25 -0.87
CA PRO A 91 3.03 -18.20 -1.06
C PRO A 91 1.68 -17.56 -1.43
N VAL A 92 1.51 -16.28 -1.07
CA VAL A 92 0.36 -15.45 -1.40
C VAL A 92 0.86 -14.19 -2.06
N ARG A 93 0.24 -13.87 -3.19
CA ARG A 93 0.53 -12.66 -3.95
C ARG A 93 -0.63 -11.70 -3.82
N VAL A 94 -0.32 -10.44 -3.58
CA VAL A 94 -1.26 -9.33 -3.66
C VAL A 94 -1.01 -8.60 -4.98
N ASP A 95 -2.06 -8.38 -5.77
CA ASP A 95 -1.94 -7.70 -7.07
C ASP A 95 -1.91 -6.17 -6.93
N ALA A 96 -2.61 -5.64 -5.91
CA ALA A 96 -2.63 -4.22 -5.59
C ALA A 96 -2.96 -3.99 -4.11
N ILE A 97 -2.42 -2.91 -3.56
CA ILE A 97 -2.64 -2.48 -2.17
C ILE A 97 -3.61 -1.30 -2.18
N LEU A 98 -4.73 -1.40 -1.48
CA LEU A 98 -5.64 -0.28 -1.30
C LEU A 98 -5.28 0.47 0.00
N THR A 99 -4.73 1.67 -0.12
CA THR A 99 -4.35 2.51 1.03
C THR A 99 -4.28 3.99 0.65
N ASP A 100 -4.46 4.86 1.65
CA ASP A 100 -4.24 6.31 1.57
C ASP A 100 -2.84 6.74 2.01
N ASP A 101 -2.04 5.80 2.51
CA ASP A 101 -0.72 6.05 3.06
C ASP A 101 0.37 5.73 2.03
N SER A 102 1.25 6.71 1.84
CA SER A 102 2.30 6.67 0.81
C SER A 102 3.50 5.82 1.22
N ASP A 103 3.60 5.44 2.49
CA ASP A 103 4.74 4.68 3.01
C ASP A 103 4.83 3.28 2.37
N SER A 104 3.71 2.77 1.86
CA SER A 104 3.65 1.62 0.95
C SER A 104 4.70 1.66 -0.17
N PHE A 105 4.99 2.83 -0.78
CA PHE A 105 6.04 2.94 -1.81
C PHE A 105 7.45 2.79 -1.24
N VAL A 106 7.71 3.31 -0.04
CA VAL A 106 8.99 3.14 0.67
C VAL A 106 9.24 1.65 0.97
N PHE A 107 8.17 0.93 1.31
CA PHE A 107 8.20 -0.53 1.51
C PHE A 107 8.31 -1.34 0.22
N GLY A 108 8.16 -0.71 -0.95
CA GLY A 108 8.30 -1.35 -2.26
C GLY A 108 6.99 -1.91 -2.82
N ALA A 109 5.86 -1.29 -2.52
CA ALA A 109 4.59 -1.63 -3.16
C ALA A 109 4.68 -1.50 -4.70
N ASN A 110 4.27 -2.56 -5.41
CA ASN A 110 4.25 -2.54 -6.88
C ASN A 110 3.06 -1.77 -7.47
N VAL A 111 1.89 -1.90 -6.85
CA VAL A 111 0.66 -1.21 -7.29
C VAL A 111 -0.10 -0.75 -6.05
N VAL A 112 -0.40 0.55 -6.00
CA VAL A 112 -1.19 1.17 -4.93
C VAL A 112 -2.46 1.76 -5.54
N LEU A 113 -3.58 1.45 -4.92
CA LEU A 113 -4.89 2.03 -5.19
C LEU A 113 -5.23 2.98 -4.06
N ARG A 114 -5.76 4.14 -4.41
CA ARG A 114 -6.17 5.17 -3.46
C ARG A 114 -7.57 5.66 -3.79
N ILE A 115 -8.45 5.72 -2.80
CA ILE A 115 -9.83 6.21 -2.97
C ILE A 115 -9.92 7.58 -2.31
N ARG A 116 -10.09 8.64 -3.12
CA ARG A 116 -10.30 9.99 -2.59
C ARG A 116 -11.78 10.17 -2.28
N SER A 117 -12.12 11.12 -1.39
CA SER A 117 -13.52 11.41 -1.05
C SER A 117 -14.38 11.76 -2.27
N GLU A 118 -13.80 12.40 -3.29
CA GLU A 118 -14.43 12.73 -4.57
C GLU A 118 -14.68 11.49 -5.45
N ASP A 119 -13.84 10.46 -5.31
CA ASP A 119 -13.94 9.22 -6.09
C ASP A 119 -15.04 8.28 -5.54
N ASN A 120 -15.49 8.48 -4.30
CA ASN A 120 -16.53 7.66 -3.65
C ASN A 120 -17.89 7.74 -4.35
N GLU A 121 -18.23 8.88 -4.95
CA GLU A 121 -19.51 9.04 -5.65
C GLU A 121 -19.58 8.25 -6.96
N ASN A 122 -18.42 8.02 -7.58
CA ASN A 122 -18.30 7.34 -8.88
C ASN A 122 -17.76 5.89 -8.77
N PHE A 123 -17.47 5.41 -7.56
CA PHE A 123 -16.82 4.12 -7.32
C PHE A 123 -15.49 3.99 -8.10
N GLU A 124 -14.72 5.06 -8.13
CA GLU A 124 -13.41 5.10 -8.79
C GLU A 124 -12.28 5.02 -7.76
N ALA A 125 -11.10 4.68 -8.24
CA ALA A 125 -9.86 4.75 -7.48
C ALA A 125 -8.73 5.26 -8.37
N SER A 126 -7.76 5.90 -7.72
CA SER A 126 -6.52 6.36 -8.31
C SER A 126 -5.52 5.22 -8.22
N ARG A 127 -5.06 4.69 -9.36
CA ARG A 127 -4.07 3.62 -9.47
C ARG A 127 -2.70 4.22 -9.77
N TYR A 128 -1.72 3.81 -8.99
CA TYR A 128 -0.31 4.13 -9.16
C TYR A 128 0.48 2.83 -9.25
N SER A 129 1.35 2.71 -10.25
CA SER A 129 2.24 1.54 -10.37
C SER A 129 3.71 1.97 -10.28
N ALA A 130 4.52 1.16 -9.60
CA ALA A 130 5.95 1.39 -9.50
C ALA A 130 6.62 1.46 -10.88
N PHE A 131 6.09 0.72 -11.86
CA PHE A 131 6.55 0.77 -13.25
C PHE A 131 6.29 2.13 -13.92
N ASP A 132 5.09 2.67 -13.76
CA ASP A 132 4.74 3.98 -14.34
C ASP A 132 5.51 5.10 -13.63
N ILE A 133 5.63 5.02 -12.30
CA ILE A 133 6.45 5.93 -11.48
C ILE A 133 7.91 5.92 -11.96
N SER A 134 8.52 4.75 -12.13
CA SER A 134 9.92 4.66 -12.57
C SER A 134 10.11 5.14 -14.00
N THR A 135 9.15 4.84 -14.88
CA THR A 135 9.30 5.14 -16.33
C THR A 135 9.02 6.61 -16.64
N ILE A 136 8.06 7.22 -15.95
CA ILE A 136 7.59 8.58 -16.24
C ILE A 136 8.27 9.61 -15.34
N LEU A 137 8.45 9.29 -14.05
CA LEU A 137 9.04 10.20 -13.07
C LEU A 137 10.51 9.89 -12.77
N GLY A 138 11.03 8.74 -13.22
CA GLY A 138 12.41 8.35 -12.94
C GLY A 138 12.66 7.98 -11.48
N LEU A 139 11.62 7.74 -10.69
CA LEU A 139 11.73 7.42 -9.27
C LEU A 139 11.68 5.91 -9.04
N CYS A 140 12.66 5.40 -8.29
CA CYS A 140 12.71 4.03 -7.80
C CYS A 140 12.46 3.97 -6.29
N ARG A 141 12.45 2.75 -5.75
CA ARG A 141 12.24 2.54 -4.31
C ARG A 141 13.27 3.27 -3.44
N ASP A 142 14.54 3.24 -3.84
CA ASP A 142 15.62 3.88 -3.07
C ASP A 142 15.45 5.40 -3.04
N ASP A 143 14.87 5.98 -4.10
CA ASP A 143 14.51 7.40 -4.16
C ASP A 143 13.41 7.74 -3.16
N PHE A 144 12.39 6.90 -3.01
CA PHE A 144 11.38 7.10 -1.97
C PHE A 144 11.97 7.05 -0.55
N VAL A 145 12.96 6.18 -0.31
CA VAL A 145 13.68 6.16 0.97
C VAL A 145 14.42 7.47 1.20
N LEU A 146 15.17 7.94 0.19
CA LEU A 146 15.86 9.23 0.25
C LEU A 146 14.89 10.40 0.46
N ILE A 147 13.77 10.41 -0.27
CA ILE A 147 12.74 11.44 -0.14
C ILE A 147 12.17 11.45 1.28
N THR A 148 11.88 10.30 1.86
CA THR A 148 11.38 10.19 3.25
C THR A 148 12.39 10.77 4.25
N LEU A 149 13.68 10.51 4.07
CA LEU A 149 14.75 11.03 4.93
C LEU A 149 14.91 12.54 4.84
N LEU A 150 14.64 13.12 3.66
CA LEU A 150 14.82 14.55 3.41
C LEU A 150 13.56 15.37 3.73
N ALA A 151 12.40 14.93 3.23
CA ALA A 151 11.12 15.62 3.34
C ALA A 151 10.32 15.23 4.59
N GLY A 152 10.81 14.27 5.36
CA GLY A 152 10.12 13.74 6.53
C GLY A 152 8.99 12.76 6.17
N GLY A 153 8.62 11.96 7.16
CA GLY A 153 7.53 10.99 7.09
C GLY A 153 7.15 10.53 8.49
N ASP A 154 6.47 9.40 8.61
CA ASP A 154 5.98 8.93 9.91
C ASP A 154 7.11 8.46 10.85
N TYR A 155 8.34 8.32 10.33
CA TYR A 155 9.51 7.79 11.04
C TYR A 155 10.62 8.80 11.32
N SER A 156 10.60 9.95 10.65
CA SER A 156 11.67 10.94 10.75
C SER A 156 11.15 12.34 10.48
N ASP A 157 11.66 13.30 11.26
CA ASP A 157 11.43 14.71 11.00
C ASP A 157 12.08 15.12 9.67
N GLU A 158 11.48 16.12 9.03
CA GLU A 158 11.99 16.71 7.81
C GLU A 158 13.32 17.46 8.03
N LEU A 159 14.19 17.44 7.01
CA LEU A 159 15.35 18.30 6.98
C LEU A 159 14.88 19.76 6.79
N ARG A 160 15.41 20.68 7.59
CA ARG A 160 15.00 22.09 7.54
C ARG A 160 15.06 22.64 6.12
N ASN A 161 13.95 23.22 5.66
CA ASN A 161 13.76 23.80 4.33
C ASN A 161 13.91 22.80 3.17
N CYS A 162 13.79 21.49 3.42
CA CYS A 162 13.77 20.46 2.38
C CYS A 162 12.38 19.84 2.32
N GLY A 163 11.54 20.32 1.40
CA GLY A 163 10.22 19.72 1.15
C GLY A 163 10.28 18.63 0.08
N VAL A 164 9.17 17.93 -0.13
CA VAL A 164 9.07 16.80 -1.09
C VAL A 164 9.55 17.16 -2.50
N THR A 165 9.20 18.34 -3.02
CA THR A 165 9.63 18.79 -4.36
C THR A 165 11.16 18.95 -4.45
N THR A 166 11.80 19.44 -3.39
CA THR A 166 13.27 19.57 -3.35
C THR A 166 13.92 18.19 -3.23
N ALA A 167 13.34 17.32 -2.40
CA ALA A 167 13.85 15.97 -2.19
C ALA A 167 13.77 15.12 -3.47
N ILE A 168 12.67 15.20 -4.23
CA ILE A 168 12.51 14.54 -5.55
C ILE A 168 13.58 15.03 -6.53
N GLY A 169 13.82 16.34 -6.58
CA GLY A 169 14.87 16.91 -7.45
C GLY A 169 16.28 16.43 -7.12
N LEU A 170 16.52 15.93 -5.90
CA LEU A 170 17.80 15.34 -5.50
C LEU A 170 17.85 13.82 -5.70
N ALA A 171 16.70 13.15 -5.74
CA ALA A 171 16.60 11.71 -5.87
C ALA A 171 16.63 11.25 -7.34
N CYS A 172 16.09 12.05 -8.26
CA CYS A 172 16.18 11.80 -9.70
C CYS A 172 17.63 11.92 -10.20
N VAL A 173 18.37 10.80 -10.25
CA VAL A 173 19.70 10.68 -10.87
C VAL A 173 19.73 9.58 -11.92
#